data_AF-A0A3R6XNK0-F1
#
_entry.id   AF-A0A3R6XNK0-F1
#
_cell.length_a   1.000
_cell.length_b   1.000
_cell.length_c   1.000
_cell.angle_alpha   90.00
_cell.angle_beta   90.00
_cell.angle_gamma   90.00
#
_symmetry.space_group_name_H-M   'P 1'
#
loop_
_entity.id
_entity.type
_entity.pdbx_description
1 polymer ?
#
loop_
_entity_poly.entity_id
_entity_poly.type
_entity_poly.pdbx_seq_one_letter_code
_entity_poly.pdbx_strand_id
1 'polypeptide(L)'
;MSHRVARCPKTAPGEAETLLAAQVKRWKDGIKVLVNQTQRQKTERGVLLENIVRVDDVLLDSGSDVTIVTRGVMDALDAAGVKVGTPVVMTRSVKFNCVMLDTTCGPLVLRGLKAWVDDASTATELIVSRPVMELLGFSVED
;
A
#
# COMPACT_ATOMS: atom_id res chain seq x y z
N MET A 1 28.42 -1.87 -0.78
CA MET A 1 28.19 -0.66 -1.61
C MET A 1 27.60 0.40 -0.69
N SER A 2 28.33 1.50 -0.46
CA SER A 2 27.96 2.53 0.50
C SER A 2 26.91 3.46 -0.11
N HIS A 3 25.70 3.49 0.48
CA HIS A 3 24.63 4.39 0.08
C HIS A 3 25.01 5.81 0.48
N ARG A 4 25.43 6.63 -0.50
CA ARG A 4 25.60 8.07 -0.29
C ARG A 4 24.26 8.76 -0.53
N VAL A 5 23.57 9.09 0.56
CA VAL A 5 22.47 10.07 0.52
C VAL A 5 23.08 11.39 0.04
N ALA A 6 22.51 11.97 -1.02
CA ALA A 6 22.99 13.21 -1.61
C ALA A 6 23.15 14.28 -0.51
N ARG A 7 24.25 15.04 -0.59
CA ARG A 7 24.78 15.98 0.42
C ARG A 7 23.71 16.92 0.99
N CYS A 8 22.94 16.47 1.98
CA CYS A 8 22.20 17.35 2.88
C CYS A 8 23.18 17.86 3.94
N PRO A 9 23.46 19.17 4.01
CA PRO A 9 24.49 19.72 4.90
C PRO A 9 24.20 19.58 6.41
N LYS A 10 23.07 18.98 6.77
CA LYS A 10 22.63 18.79 8.17
C LYS A 10 22.62 17.33 8.62
N THR A 11 22.95 16.38 7.75
CA THR A 11 22.80 14.95 8.04
C THR A 11 24.11 14.35 8.52
N ALA A 12 24.14 13.82 9.74
CA ALA A 12 25.34 13.20 10.31
C ALA A 12 25.65 11.86 9.62
N PRO A 13 26.93 11.46 9.50
CA PRO A 13 27.29 10.14 8.98
C PRO A 13 26.59 9.04 9.78
N GLY A 14 25.89 8.13 9.10
CA GLY A 14 25.14 7.03 9.72
C GLY A 14 23.72 7.38 10.19
N GLU A 15 23.29 8.65 10.11
CA GLU A 15 21.93 9.05 10.49
C GLU A 15 20.88 8.41 9.58
N ALA A 16 21.13 8.32 8.27
CA ALA A 16 20.23 7.67 7.33
C ALA A 16 20.04 6.17 7.63
N GLU A 17 21.12 5.48 7.99
CA GLU A 17 21.09 4.06 8.37
C GLU A 17 20.37 3.87 9.71
N THR A 18 20.58 4.80 10.65
CA THR A 18 19.85 4.84 11.93
C THR A 18 18.36 5.10 11.73
N LEU A 19 17.98 6.04 10.86
CA LEU A 19 16.59 6.34 10.51
C LEU A 19 15.93 5.17 9.79
N LEU A 20 16.63 4.51 8.88
CA LEU A 20 16.14 3.33 8.19
C LEU A 20 15.95 2.16 9.17
N ALA A 21 16.90 1.93 10.07
CA ALA A 21 16.78 0.92 11.12
C ALA A 21 15.64 1.24 12.10
N ALA A 22 15.46 2.52 12.46
CA ALA A 22 14.36 2.99 13.29
C ALA A 22 13.00 2.83 12.59
N GLN A 23 12.91 3.08 11.28
CA GLN A 23 11.70 2.91 10.49
C GLN A 23 11.35 1.44 10.31
N VAL A 24 12.33 0.59 10.02
CA VAL A 24 12.17 -0.87 9.97
C VAL A 24 11.78 -1.43 11.35
N LYS A 25 12.37 -0.90 12.42
CA LYS A 25 11.98 -1.25 13.80
C LYS A 25 10.56 -0.77 14.10
N ARG A 26 10.15 0.44 13.71
CA ARG A 26 8.77 0.91 13.82
C ARG A 26 7.79 0.05 13.02
N TRP A 27 8.18 -0.48 11.87
CA TRP A 27 7.35 -1.42 11.11
C TRP A 27 7.27 -2.80 11.79
N LYS A 28 8.37 -3.29 12.38
CA LYS A 28 8.38 -4.55 13.14
C LYS A 28 7.64 -4.46 14.48
N ASP A 29 7.75 -3.32 15.16
CA ASP A 29 7.10 -3.03 16.44
C ASP A 29 5.67 -2.46 16.23
N GLY A 30 5.33 -2.09 14.99
CA GLY A 30 4.13 -1.35 14.62
C GLY A 30 3.15 -2.18 13.80
N ILE A 31 2.62 -3.23 14.42
CA ILE A 31 1.18 -3.45 14.41
C ILE A 31 0.72 -3.27 15.86
N LYS A 32 0.77 -2.03 16.33
CA LYS A 32 0.16 -1.64 17.62
C LYS A 32 -1.30 -1.27 17.45
N VAL A 33 -2.00 -1.98 16.59
CA VAL A 33 -3.45 -1.82 16.35
C VAL A 33 -4.25 -1.96 17.65
N LEU A 34 -3.68 -2.60 18.68
CA LEU A 34 -4.37 -2.97 19.92
C LEU A 34 -3.84 -2.33 21.20
N VAL A 35 -2.82 -1.46 21.17
CA VAL A 35 -2.08 -1.12 22.40
C VAL A 35 -2.59 0.10 23.16
N ASN A 36 -3.34 1.02 22.54
CA ASN A 36 -3.82 2.20 23.26
C ASN A 36 -5.35 2.29 23.29
N GLN A 37 -5.97 1.65 24.29
CA GLN A 37 -7.41 1.65 24.47
C GLN A 37 -8.01 3.04 24.74
N THR A 38 -7.18 4.02 25.14
CA THR A 38 -7.62 5.35 25.59
C THR A 38 -8.07 6.29 24.46
N GLN A 39 -7.61 6.08 23.23
CA GLN A 39 -7.97 6.93 22.07
C GLN A 39 -9.13 6.37 21.23
N ARG A 40 -9.68 5.25 21.68
CA ARG A 40 -10.72 4.51 21.01
C ARG A 40 -12.07 5.08 21.40
N GLN A 41 -12.71 5.80 20.47
CA GLN A 41 -14.09 6.24 20.67
C GLN A 41 -15.03 5.22 20.05
N LYS A 42 -15.78 4.51 20.90
CA LYS A 42 -16.87 3.66 20.45
C LYS A 42 -17.99 4.55 19.93
N THR A 43 -18.44 4.29 18.72
CA THR A 43 -19.62 5.00 18.19
C THR A 43 -20.89 4.31 18.71
N GLU A 44 -21.88 5.12 19.09
CA GLU A 44 -23.21 4.66 19.50
C GLU A 44 -24.09 4.25 18.31
N ARG A 45 -23.60 4.46 17.08
CA ARG A 45 -24.29 4.15 15.83
C ARG A 45 -23.50 3.13 15.03
N GLY A 46 -24.17 2.03 14.68
CA GLY A 46 -23.60 1.05 13.76
C GLY A 46 -23.39 1.63 12.37
N VAL A 47 -22.41 1.11 11.65
CA VAL A 47 -22.14 1.45 10.25
C VAL A 47 -22.71 0.36 9.37
N LEU A 48 -23.28 0.75 8.22
CA LEU A 48 -23.63 -0.18 7.15
C LEU A 48 -22.48 -0.24 6.15
N LEU A 49 -21.89 -1.43 6.00
CA LEU A 49 -20.89 -1.70 4.97
C LEU A 49 -21.58 -2.16 3.69
N GLU A 50 -21.22 -1.52 2.56
CA GLU A 50 -21.83 -1.76 1.24
C GLU A 50 -23.37 -1.64 1.24
N ASN A 51 -23.94 -0.89 2.19
CA ASN A 51 -25.39 -0.81 2.46
C ASN A 51 -26.06 -2.15 2.81
N ILE A 52 -25.30 -3.17 3.21
CA ILE A 52 -25.82 -4.52 3.46
C ILE A 52 -25.48 -5.02 4.86
N VAL A 53 -24.21 -4.98 5.26
CA VAL A 53 -23.75 -5.54 6.54
C VAL A 53 -23.72 -4.47 7.61
N ARG A 54 -24.56 -4.60 8.63
CA ARG A 54 -24.55 -3.71 9.80
C ARG A 54 -23.48 -4.14 10.79
N VAL A 55 -22.62 -3.21 11.17
CA VAL A 55 -21.58 -3.37 12.19
C VAL A 55 -21.88 -2.40 13.31
N ASP A 56 -22.37 -2.89 14.46
CA ASP A 56 -22.76 -2.04 15.58
C ASP A 56 -21.56 -1.53 16.41
N ASP A 57 -20.50 -2.33 16.52
CA ASP A 57 -19.30 -2.00 17.30
C ASP A 57 -18.20 -1.39 16.43
N VAL A 58 -18.36 -0.12 16.06
CA VAL A 58 -17.35 0.63 15.30
C VAL A 58 -16.54 1.51 16.24
N LEU A 59 -15.26 1.61 15.93
CA LEU A 59 -14.28 2.29 16.76
C LEU A 59 -13.49 3.29 15.93
N LEU A 60 -13.52 4.54 16.36
CA LEU A 60 -12.71 5.60 15.78
C LEU A 60 -11.41 5.72 16.58
N ASP A 61 -10.28 5.48 15.91
CA ASP A 61 -8.94 5.51 16.50
C ASP A 61 -8.04 6.43 15.67
N SER A 62 -7.85 7.67 16.14
CA SER A 62 -7.02 8.68 15.47
C SER A 62 -5.53 8.32 15.48
N GLY A 63 -5.12 7.31 16.27
CA GLY A 63 -3.75 6.83 16.33
C GLY A 63 -3.45 5.71 15.34
N SER A 64 -4.44 5.24 14.57
CA SER A 64 -4.25 4.15 13.61
C SER A 64 -3.88 4.67 12.22
N ASP A 65 -2.81 4.13 11.64
CA ASP A 65 -2.43 4.39 10.25
C ASP A 65 -3.31 3.63 9.24
N VAL A 66 -4.07 2.63 9.71
CA VAL A 66 -4.89 1.74 8.86
C VAL A 66 -6.24 1.44 9.51
N THR A 67 -7.27 1.25 8.69
CA THR A 67 -8.57 0.71 9.14
C THR A 67 -8.52 -0.80 9.16
N ILE A 68 -9.05 -1.41 10.23
CA ILE A 68 -9.05 -2.86 10.39
C ILE A 68 -10.47 -3.35 10.56
N VAL A 69 -10.76 -4.42 9.83
CA VAL A 69 -12.04 -5.09 9.86
C VAL A 69 -11.82 -6.49 10.42
N THR A 70 -12.72 -6.93 11.31
CA THR A 70 -12.63 -8.26 11.91
C THR A 70 -13.10 -9.34 10.94
N ARG A 71 -12.66 -10.59 11.16
CA ARG A 71 -13.04 -11.72 10.30
C ARG A 71 -14.57 -11.90 10.19
N GLY A 72 -15.31 -11.68 11.28
CA GLY A 72 -16.77 -11.82 11.29
C GLY A 72 -17.49 -10.86 10.33
N VAL A 73 -16.93 -9.66 10.09
CA VAL A 73 -17.47 -8.74 9.09
C VAL A 73 -17.25 -9.28 7.67
N MET A 74 -16.11 -9.92 7.41
CA MET A 74 -15.84 -10.56 6.12
C MET A 74 -16.77 -11.76 5.88
N ASP A 75 -17.03 -12.57 6.91
CA ASP A 75 -17.97 -13.69 6.84
C ASP A 75 -19.41 -13.20 6.59
N ALA A 76 -19.81 -12.09 7.21
CA ALA A 76 -21.12 -11.48 6.97
C ALA A 76 -21.27 -10.90 5.55
N LEU A 77 -20.19 -10.33 4.99
CA LEU A 77 -20.17 -9.87 3.60
C LEU A 77 -20.27 -11.03 2.62
N ASP A 78 -19.56 -12.13 2.86
CA ASP A 78 -19.65 -13.35 2.04
C ASP A 78 -21.05 -13.97 2.09
N ALA A 79 -21.65 -14.09 3.28
CA ALA A 79 -23.03 -14.54 3.45
C ALA A 79 -24.06 -13.64 2.77
N ALA A 80 -23.75 -12.35 2.64
CA ALA A 80 -24.55 -11.36 1.90
C ALA A 80 -24.30 -11.37 0.37
N GLY A 81 -23.41 -12.23 -0.12
CA GLY A 81 -23.04 -12.32 -1.54
C GLY A 81 -22.13 -11.18 -2.01
N VAL A 82 -21.55 -10.40 -1.10
CA VAL A 82 -20.59 -9.35 -1.42
C VAL A 82 -19.23 -9.98 -1.65
N LYS A 83 -18.76 -9.95 -2.90
CA LYS A 83 -17.42 -10.45 -3.25
C LYS A 83 -16.35 -9.48 -2.78
N VAL A 84 -15.72 -9.79 -1.65
CA VAL A 84 -14.51 -9.11 -1.21
C VAL A 84 -13.30 -9.71 -1.94
N GLY A 85 -12.45 -8.87 -2.52
CA GLY A 85 -11.26 -9.32 -3.24
C GLY A 85 -10.33 -10.18 -2.37
N THR A 86 -9.77 -11.24 -2.95
CA THR A 86 -8.76 -12.05 -2.26
C THR A 86 -7.44 -11.29 -2.15
N PRO A 87 -6.72 -11.38 -1.01
CA PRO A 87 -5.42 -10.75 -0.88
C PRO A 87 -4.45 -11.30 -1.92
N VAL A 88 -3.89 -10.41 -2.74
CA VAL A 88 -2.84 -10.76 -3.71
C VAL A 88 -1.49 -10.67 -3.00
N VAL A 89 -0.88 -11.82 -2.74
CA VAL A 89 0.46 -11.90 -2.12
C VAL A 89 1.51 -11.93 -3.23
N MET A 90 2.17 -10.79 -3.46
CA MET A 90 3.28 -10.70 -4.40
C MET A 90 4.58 -11.10 -3.72
N THR A 91 5.14 -12.25 -4.10
CA THR A 91 6.35 -12.81 -3.46
C THR A 91 7.64 -12.56 -4.24
N ARG A 92 7.54 -12.29 -5.54
CA ARG A 92 8.70 -12.08 -6.41
C ARG A 92 8.60 -10.77 -7.17
N SER A 93 9.76 -10.17 -7.43
CA SER A 93 9.89 -8.97 -8.26
C SER A 93 10.93 -9.19 -9.34
N VAL A 94 10.74 -8.55 -10.49
CA VAL A 94 11.62 -8.59 -11.64
C VAL A 94 12.10 -7.17 -11.94
N LYS A 95 13.35 -7.05 -12.39
CA LYS A 95 13.87 -5.80 -12.95
C LYS A 95 14.02 -5.93 -14.45
N PHE A 96 13.21 -5.18 -15.18
CA PHE A 96 13.33 -5.05 -16.63
C PHE A 96 14.37 -3.98 -16.94
N ASN A 97 15.40 -4.35 -17.69
CA ASN A 97 16.43 -3.38 -18.09
C ASN A 97 15.90 -2.33 -19.05
N CYS A 98 14.94 -2.71 -19.89
CA CYS A 98 14.33 -1.87 -20.92
C CYS A 98 12.87 -2.30 -21.11
N VAL A 99 11.93 -1.36 -21.00
CA VAL A 99 10.53 -1.49 -21.37
C VAL A 99 10.22 -0.37 -22.35
N MET A 100 9.68 -0.70 -23.51
CA MET A 100 9.30 0.27 -24.54
C MET A 100 7.77 0.36 -24.57
N LEU A 101 7.24 1.57 -24.43
CA LEU A 101 5.83 1.88 -24.54
C LEU A 101 5.62 2.65 -25.85
N ASP A 102 4.76 2.15 -26.70
CA ASP A 102 4.35 2.88 -27.90
C ASP A 102 3.35 3.97 -27.49
N THR A 103 3.68 5.22 -27.79
CA THR A 103 2.80 6.37 -27.54
C THR A 103 2.58 7.13 -28.85
N THR A 104 1.50 7.91 -28.92
CA THR A 104 1.19 8.75 -30.08
C THR A 104 2.24 9.83 -30.34
N CYS A 105 3.01 10.22 -29.32
CA CYS A 105 4.13 11.16 -29.40
C CYS A 105 5.48 10.48 -29.71
N GLY A 106 5.47 9.15 -29.93
CA GLY A 106 6.66 8.33 -30.20
C GLY A 106 6.96 7.31 -29.08
N PRO A 107 7.93 6.40 -29.29
CA PRO A 107 8.26 5.38 -28.30
C PRO A 107 8.88 5.97 -27.02
N LEU A 108 8.37 5.55 -25.87
CA LEU A 108 8.90 5.89 -24.55
C LEU A 108 9.64 4.70 -23.96
N VAL A 109 10.89 4.88 -23.55
CA VAL A 109 11.72 3.80 -23.00
C VAL A 109 11.93 3.98 -21.50
N LEU A 110 11.44 3.03 -20.71
CA LEU A 110 11.66 2.94 -19.27
C LEU A 110 12.84 1.99 -18.99
N ARG A 111 13.91 2.51 -18.38
CA ARG A 111 15.10 1.72 -18.05
C ARG A 111 15.11 1.32 -16.58
N GLY A 112 15.45 0.05 -16.33
CA GLY A 112 15.60 -0.48 -14.98
C GLY A 112 14.29 -0.56 -14.18
N LEU A 113 13.14 -0.67 -14.86
CA LEU A 113 11.83 -0.77 -14.23
C LEU A 113 11.74 -2.02 -13.33
N LYS A 114 11.49 -1.82 -12.04
CA LYS A 114 11.23 -2.91 -11.10
C LYS A 114 9.73 -3.11 -10.97
N ALA A 115 9.26 -4.31 -11.22
CA ALA A 115 7.85 -4.69 -11.10
C ALA A 115 7.69 -5.90 -10.19
N TRP A 116 6.60 -5.95 -9.44
CA TRP A 116 6.16 -7.15 -8.75
C TRP A 116 5.44 -8.07 -9.71
N VAL A 117 5.50 -9.37 -9.48
CA VAL A 117 4.80 -10.37 -10.29
C VAL A 117 3.58 -10.87 -9.54
N ASP A 118 2.43 -10.84 -10.22
CA ASP A 118 1.24 -11.56 -9.80
C ASP A 118 1.30 -12.99 -10.37
N ASP A 119 1.59 -13.96 -9.51
CA ASP A 119 1.66 -15.37 -9.90
C ASP A 119 0.28 -16.05 -10.01
N ALA A 120 -0.78 -15.37 -9.56
CA ALA A 120 -2.15 -15.89 -9.67
C ALA A 120 -2.77 -15.61 -11.05
N SER A 121 -2.30 -14.57 -11.73
CA SER A 121 -2.80 -14.18 -13.05
C SER A 121 -2.01 -14.83 -14.18
N THR A 122 -2.72 -15.32 -15.19
CA THR A 122 -2.14 -15.79 -16.47
C THR A 122 -2.20 -14.73 -17.56
N ALA A 123 -2.74 -13.54 -17.26
CA ALA A 123 -2.85 -12.45 -18.21
C ALA A 123 -1.47 -11.88 -18.55
N THR A 124 -1.28 -11.47 -19.81
CA THR A 124 -0.03 -10.83 -20.28
C THR A 124 -0.19 -9.31 -20.23
N GLU A 125 -0.21 -8.76 -19.02
CA GLU A 125 -0.49 -7.34 -18.76
C GLU A 125 0.66 -6.68 -17.98
N LEU A 126 0.91 -5.39 -18.25
CA LEU A 126 1.84 -4.57 -17.49
C LEU A 126 1.09 -3.40 -16.86
N ILE A 127 1.05 -3.37 -15.53
CA ILE A 127 0.45 -2.28 -14.76
C ILE A 127 1.54 -1.28 -14.39
N VAL A 128 1.44 -0.05 -14.91
CA VAL A 128 2.35 1.04 -14.55
C VAL A 128 1.80 1.72 -13.29
N SER A 129 2.63 1.78 -12.24
CA SER A 129 2.20 2.33 -10.96
C SER A 129 2.06 3.85 -11.00
N ARG A 130 1.20 4.41 -10.14
CA ARG A 130 0.99 5.85 -10.04
C ARG A 130 2.28 6.65 -9.90
N PRO A 131 3.26 6.29 -9.03
CA PRO A 131 4.52 7.05 -8.94
C PRO A 131 5.31 7.07 -10.26
N VAL A 132 5.22 6.01 -11.07
CA VAL A 132 5.85 5.98 -12.40
C VAL A 132 5.07 6.86 -13.36
N MET A 133 3.74 6.83 -13.34
CA MET A 133 2.89 7.70 -14.16
C MET A 133 3.12 9.19 -13.85
N GLU A 134 3.16 9.56 -12.56
CA GLU A 134 3.43 10.93 -12.09
C GLU A 134 4.81 11.41 -12.57
N LEU A 135 5.83 10.54 -12.48
CA LEU A 135 7.18 10.84 -12.99
C LEU A 135 7.19 11.07 -14.51
N LEU A 136 6.31 10.38 -15.24
CA LEU A 136 6.15 10.53 -16.68
C LEU A 136 5.26 11.72 -17.07
N GLY A 137 4.69 12.45 -16.09
CA GLY A 137 3.82 13.60 -16.32
C GLY A 137 2.38 13.23 -16.69
N PHE A 138 1.96 11.98 -16.45
CA PHE A 138 0.54 11.62 -16.56
C PHE A 138 -0.19 12.05 -15.28
N SER A 139 -1.26 12.83 -15.43
CA SER A 139 -2.23 13.09 -14.36
C SER A 139 -3.47 12.23 -14.58
N VAL A 140 -4.18 11.91 -13.50
CA VAL A 140 -5.50 11.25 -13.55
C VAL A 140 -6.64 12.29 -13.53
N GLU A 141 -6.31 13.56 -13.75
CA GLU A 141 -7.29 14.64 -13.81
C GLU A 141 -7.86 14.74 -15.24
N ASP A 142 -9.17 14.45 -15.34
CA ASP A 142 -10.04 14.81 -16.48
C ASP A 142 -10.32 16.33 -16.45
#